data_AF-A0A382A4M5-F1
#
_entry.id   AF-A0A382A4M5-F1
#
_cell.length_a   1.000
_cell.length_b   1.000
_cell.length_c   1.000
_cell.angle_alpha   90.00
_cell.angle_beta   90.00
_cell.angle_gamma   90.00
#
_symmetry.space_group_name_H-M   'P 1'
#
loop_
_entity.id
_entity.type
_entity.pdbx_description
1 polymer ?
#
loop_
_entity_poly.entity_id
_entity_poly.type
_entity_poly.pdbx_seq_one_letter_code
_entity_poly.pdbx_strand_id
1 'polypeptide(L)'
;VEFCISQLPIEDVMCGDTLALCCEITGKRRIMMKELILVMAKALVDKPDEVEIREIEGDVTTILELKVAKDDLGKVIGKQGKTAHAMRSILNATATKLKKRAVLEIVE
;
A
#
# COMPACT_ATOMS: atom_id res chain seq x y z
N VAL A 1 2.88 36.49 -15.38
CA VAL A 1 3.22 35.05 -15.24
C VAL A 1 2.29 34.40 -14.23
N GLU A 2 1.00 34.55 -14.49
CA GLU A 2 -0.04 33.65 -14.01
C GLU A 2 -0.14 32.54 -15.05
N PHE A 3 -0.29 31.28 -14.64
CA PHE A 3 -1.47 30.45 -14.93
C PHE A 3 -1.19 28.95 -14.64
N CYS A 4 -2.16 28.34 -13.97
CA CYS A 4 -2.55 26.93 -14.03
C CYS A 4 -1.49 25.82 -14.03
N ILE A 5 -1.27 25.22 -12.85
CA ILE A 5 -1.23 23.75 -12.74
C ILE A 5 -2.20 23.31 -11.62
N SER A 6 -3.39 23.90 -11.64
CA SER A 6 -4.60 23.30 -11.08
C SER A 6 -5.27 22.54 -12.21
N GLN A 7 -5.62 21.28 -11.97
CA GLN A 7 -6.21 20.31 -12.91
C GLN A 7 -5.18 19.47 -13.66
N LEU A 8 -4.78 18.35 -13.07
CA LEU A 8 -4.85 17.07 -13.77
C LEU A 8 -5.26 16.00 -12.73
N PRO A 9 -6.23 15.14 -13.07
CA PRO A 9 -7.02 14.35 -12.13
C PRO A 9 -6.22 13.21 -11.49
N ILE A 10 -6.62 12.84 -10.28
CA ILE A 10 -6.15 11.66 -9.51
C ILE A 10 -6.88 10.39 -10.03
N GLU A 11 -7.30 10.41 -11.28
CA GLU A 11 -8.06 9.37 -11.94
C GLU A 11 -7.18 8.82 -13.05
N ASP A 12 -6.29 7.92 -12.68
CA ASP A 12 -5.76 6.83 -13.50
C ASP A 12 -4.82 5.99 -12.61
N VAL A 13 -5.34 5.55 -11.47
CA VAL A 13 -4.88 4.27 -10.92
C VAL A 13 -5.57 3.23 -11.78
N MET A 14 -4.93 2.85 -12.89
CA MET A 14 -5.01 1.51 -13.47
C MET A 14 -4.14 1.44 -14.72
N CYS A 15 -3.33 0.38 -14.77
CA CYS A 15 -3.03 -0.48 -15.92
C CYS A 15 -1.53 -0.64 -16.16
N GLY A 16 -1.09 -1.90 -16.09
CA GLY A 16 0.09 -2.38 -16.81
C GLY A 16 1.44 -2.12 -16.14
N ASP A 17 2.05 -3.22 -15.70
CA ASP A 17 3.48 -3.45 -15.83
C ASP A 17 4.41 -2.82 -14.79
N THR A 18 4.90 -3.71 -13.93
CA THR A 18 6.32 -3.87 -13.55
C THR A 18 7.19 -2.60 -13.51
N LEU A 19 7.56 -2.19 -12.29
CA LEU A 19 8.66 -1.27 -11.97
C LEU A 19 8.48 0.20 -12.37
N ALA A 20 7.74 0.96 -11.55
CA ALA A 20 7.97 2.40 -11.38
C ALA A 20 8.71 2.69 -10.06
N LEU A 21 9.84 2.01 -9.86
CA LEU A 21 10.88 2.53 -8.99
C LEU A 21 11.66 3.58 -9.81
N CYS A 22 11.21 4.84 -9.80
CA CYS A 22 12.11 6.00 -9.80
C CYS A 22 11.40 7.36 -9.80
N CYS A 23 11.94 8.25 -8.96
CA CYS A 23 11.86 9.72 -8.97
C CYS A 23 10.47 10.35 -8.73
N GLU A 24 10.25 11.06 -7.62
CA GLU A 24 11.16 12.09 -7.12
C GLU A 24 11.55 11.94 -5.64
N ILE A 25 12.85 12.17 -5.40
CA ILE A 25 13.53 12.30 -4.10
C ILE A 25 13.10 13.60 -3.37
N THR A 26 12.01 14.24 -3.76
CA THR A 26 11.48 15.48 -3.18
C THR A 26 10.14 15.26 -2.49
N GLY A 27 10.18 15.01 -1.18
CA GLY A 27 9.19 15.60 -0.28
C GLY A 27 7.87 14.85 0.02
N LYS A 28 7.65 13.59 -0.39
CA LYS A 28 6.50 12.80 0.09
C LYS A 28 6.92 11.68 1.03
N ARG A 29 6.93 11.96 2.35
CA ARG A 29 7.05 10.95 3.44
C ARG A 29 5.98 9.85 3.41
N ARG A 30 4.98 9.94 2.52
CA ARG A 30 3.78 9.11 2.49
C ARG A 30 3.92 7.86 1.60
N ILE A 31 4.79 7.91 0.60
CA ILE A 31 4.92 6.82 -0.40
C ILE A 31 5.52 5.55 0.22
N MET A 32 6.30 5.67 1.30
CA MET A 32 7.04 4.54 1.88
C MET A 32 6.17 3.44 2.52
N MET A 33 5.01 3.76 3.11
CA MET A 33 4.22 2.77 3.85
C MET A 33 3.40 1.86 2.94
N LYS A 34 2.65 2.46 2.01
CA LYS A 34 1.83 1.72 1.05
C LYS A 34 2.67 0.85 0.13
N GLU A 35 3.81 1.37 -0.33
CA GLU A 35 4.66 0.71 -1.31
C GLU A 35 5.37 -0.50 -0.73
N LEU A 36 5.81 -0.41 0.52
CA LEU A 36 6.37 -1.54 1.25
C LEU A 36 5.39 -2.72 1.29
N ILE A 37 4.14 -2.45 1.68
CA ILE A 37 3.10 -3.49 1.75
C ILE A 37 2.75 -4.02 0.36
N LEU A 38 2.66 -3.13 -0.65
CA LEU A 38 2.37 -3.53 -2.03
C LEU A 38 3.44 -4.49 -2.57
N VAL A 39 4.73 -4.17 -2.38
CA VAL A 39 5.84 -5.02 -2.83
C VAL A 39 5.82 -6.37 -2.10
N MET A 40 5.57 -6.38 -0.79
CA MET A 40 5.45 -7.61 -0.02
C MET A 40 4.28 -8.48 -0.49
N ALA A 41 3.10 -7.87 -0.70
CA ALA A 41 1.92 -8.57 -1.17
C ALA A 41 2.13 -9.15 -2.57
N LYS A 42 2.64 -8.36 -3.51
CA LYS A 42 2.94 -8.81 -4.88
C LYS A 42 3.93 -9.97 -4.93
N ALA A 43 4.87 -10.04 -3.99
CA ALA A 43 5.83 -11.15 -3.90
C ALA A 43 5.23 -12.45 -3.35
N LEU A 44 4.04 -12.41 -2.73
CA LEU A 44 3.39 -13.57 -2.09
C LEU A 44 2.28 -14.19 -2.95
N VAL A 45 1.80 -13.48 -3.96
CA VAL A 45 0.64 -13.86 -4.77
C VAL A 45 1.06 -14.36 -6.15
N ASP A 46 0.21 -15.15 -6.80
CA ASP A 46 0.47 -15.55 -8.19
C ASP A 46 0.04 -14.46 -9.17
N LYS A 47 -0.94 -13.64 -8.78
CA LYS A 47 -1.50 -12.58 -9.61
C LYS A 47 -1.19 -11.19 -9.03
N PRO A 48 0.02 -10.65 -9.25
CA PRO A 48 0.40 -9.33 -8.74
C PRO A 48 -0.40 -8.18 -9.37
N ASP A 49 -1.10 -8.43 -10.48
CA ASP A 49 -1.93 -7.45 -11.18
C ASP A 49 -3.29 -7.23 -10.51
N GLU A 50 -3.78 -8.21 -9.74
CA GLU A 50 -5.02 -8.11 -8.97
C GLU A 50 -4.79 -7.59 -7.53
N VAL A 51 -3.59 -7.08 -7.24
CA VAL A 51 -3.24 -6.52 -5.93
C VAL A 51 -3.34 -5.00 -5.96
N GLU A 52 -4.30 -4.48 -5.19
CA GLU A 52 -4.53 -3.04 -5.03
C GLU A 52 -4.40 -2.63 -3.57
N ILE A 53 -3.95 -1.39 -3.34
CA ILE A 53 -3.88 -0.82 -2.00
C ILE A 53 -4.58 0.54 -1.95
N ARG A 54 -5.50 0.71 -0.98
CA ARG A 54 -6.17 1.97 -0.70
C ARG A 54 -5.73 2.51 0.65
N GLU A 55 -5.43 3.79 0.69
CA GLU A 55 -5.03 4.50 1.91
C GLU A 55 -6.18 5.43 2.33
N ILE A 56 -6.70 5.20 3.53
CA ILE A 56 -7.70 6.03 4.16
C ILE A 56 -7.01 6.80 5.29
N GLU A 57 -6.81 8.10 5.09
CA GLU A 57 -6.20 8.98 6.08
C GLU A 57 -7.24 9.46 7.08
N GLY A 58 -7.08 9.04 8.33
CA GLY A 58 -7.72 9.70 9.48
C GLY A 58 -6.75 10.63 10.21
N ASP A 59 -7.27 11.37 11.19
CA ASP A 59 -6.50 12.38 11.94
C ASP A 59 -5.31 11.78 12.73
N VAL A 60 -5.49 10.58 13.28
CA VAL A 60 -4.49 9.90 14.15
C VAL A 60 -4.10 8.52 13.59
N THR A 61 -5.01 7.91 12.85
CA THR A 61 -4.87 6.54 12.33
C THR A 61 -5.02 6.54 10.82
N THR A 62 -4.05 5.94 10.15
CA THR A 62 -4.11 5.64 8.72
C THR A 62 -4.54 4.18 8.54
N ILE A 63 -5.58 3.94 7.74
CA ILE A 63 -6.01 2.58 7.39
C ILE A 63 -5.50 2.28 5.99
N LEU A 64 -4.81 1.15 5.86
CA LEU A 64 -4.38 0.60 4.58
C LEU A 64 -5.24 -0.62 4.27
N GLU A 65 -6.10 -0.50 3.26
CA GLU A 65 -6.87 -1.61 2.72
C GLU A 65 -6.06 -2.27 1.60
N LEU A 66 -5.67 -3.53 1.79
CA LEU A 66 -5.05 -4.35 0.77
C LEU A 66 -6.12 -5.25 0.16
N LYS A 67 -6.43 -5.01 -1.11
CA LYS A 67 -7.33 -5.85 -1.89
C LYS A 67 -6.53 -6.86 -2.69
N VAL A 68 -6.92 -8.12 -2.60
CA VAL A 68 -6.27 -9.23 -3.31
C VAL A 68 -7.32 -10.19 -3.85
N ALA A 69 -6.95 -10.93 -4.89
CA ALA A 69 -7.79 -12.02 -5.40
C ALA A 69 -8.08 -13.05 -4.30
N LYS A 70 -9.29 -13.63 -4.33
CA LYS A 70 -9.73 -14.67 -3.38
C LYS A 70 -8.77 -15.87 -3.32
N ASP A 71 -8.18 -16.23 -4.46
CA ASP A 71 -7.24 -17.34 -4.59
C ASP A 71 -5.90 -17.08 -3.86
N ASP A 72 -5.52 -15.80 -3.73
CA ASP A 72 -4.25 -15.37 -3.16
C ASP A 72 -4.37 -14.98 -1.67
N LEU A 73 -5.58 -14.77 -1.18
CA LEU A 73 -5.88 -14.40 0.20
C LEU A 73 -5.29 -15.40 1.21
N GLY A 74 -5.33 -16.70 0.88
CA GLY A 74 -4.71 -17.75 1.70
C GLY A 74 -3.18 -17.62 1.81
N LYS A 75 -2.51 -17.14 0.77
CA LYS A 75 -1.05 -16.95 0.75
C LYS A 75 -0.62 -15.70 1.52
N VAL A 76 -1.38 -14.62 1.35
CA VAL A 76 -1.16 -13.32 2.00
C VAL A 76 -1.38 -13.42 3.51
N ILE A 77 -2.44 -14.12 3.95
CA ILE A 77 -2.66 -14.38 5.38
C ILE A 77 -1.64 -15.40 5.91
N GLY A 78 -1.37 -16.44 5.13
CA GLY A 78 -0.48 -17.53 5.49
C GLY A 78 -1.05 -18.45 6.57
N LYS A 79 -0.35 -19.56 6.85
CA LYS A 79 -0.78 -20.55 7.84
C LYS A 79 -0.85 -19.92 9.24
N GLN A 80 -2.03 -19.96 9.87
CA GLN A 80 -2.33 -19.31 11.17
C GLN A 80 -2.22 -17.77 11.17
N GLY A 81 -2.25 -17.12 10.01
CA GLY A 81 -2.14 -15.65 9.95
C GLY A 81 -0.74 -15.10 10.20
N LYS A 82 0.30 -15.96 10.17
CA LYS A 82 1.70 -15.56 10.43
C LYS A 82 2.19 -14.48 9.48
N THR A 83 1.86 -14.60 8.18
CA THR A 83 2.29 -13.65 7.15
C THR A 83 1.60 -12.30 7.34
N ALA A 84 0.27 -12.30 7.54
CA ALA A 84 -0.48 -11.08 7.87
C ALA A 84 0.02 -10.41 9.16
N HIS A 85 0.37 -11.20 10.19
CA HIS A 85 0.89 -10.67 11.44
C HIS A 85 2.29 -10.04 11.28
N ALA A 86 3.15 -10.66 10.47
CA ALA A 86 4.47 -10.10 10.14
C ALA A 86 4.34 -8.77 9.39
N MET A 87 3.47 -8.69 8.39
CA MET A 87 3.19 -7.44 7.66
C MET A 87 2.66 -6.34 8.59
N ARG A 88 1.73 -6.67 9.49
CA ARG A 88 1.24 -5.73 10.52
C ARG A 88 2.35 -5.24 11.44
N SER A 89 3.28 -6.12 11.82
CA SER A 89 4.41 -5.76 12.69
C SER A 89 5.35 -4.78 12.00
N ILE A 90 5.66 -5.01 10.73
CA ILE A 90 6.48 -4.12 9.90
C ILE A 90 5.80 -2.76 9.70
N LEU A 91 4.48 -2.78 9.44
CA LEU A 91 3.68 -1.57 9.30
C LEU A 91 3.69 -0.75 10.60
N ASN A 92 3.47 -1.40 11.75
CA ASN A 92 3.50 -0.76 13.06
C ASN A 92 4.88 -0.18 13.39
N ALA A 93 5.96 -0.90 13.09
CA ALA A 93 7.33 -0.41 13.28
C ALA A 93 7.59 0.86 12.46
N THR A 94 7.14 0.88 11.21
CA THR A 94 7.25 2.05 10.32
C THR A 94 6.38 3.22 10.78
N ALA A 95 5.15 2.94 11.20
CA ALA A 95 4.20 3.95 11.68
C ALA A 95 4.66 4.61 12.98
N THR A 96 5.25 3.83 13.89
CA THR A 96 5.83 4.29 15.16
C THR A 96 6.92 5.34 14.91
N LYS A 97 7.78 5.12 13.89
CA LYS A 97 8.79 6.09 13.49
C LYS A 97 8.19 7.43 13.05
N LEU A 98 6.99 7.41 12.49
CA LEU A 98 6.25 8.59 12.03
C LEU A 98 5.31 9.18 13.09
N LYS A 99 5.29 8.62 14.32
CA LYS A 99 4.34 8.95 15.39
C LYS A 99 2.88 8.89 14.96
N LYS A 100 2.56 8.05 13.97
CA LYS A 100 1.20 7.79 13.47
C LYS A 100 0.81 6.36 13.81
N ARG A 101 -0.49 6.09 13.88
CA ARG A 101 -1.01 4.72 13.93
C ARG A 101 -1.34 4.27 12.52
N ALA A 102 -0.99 3.04 12.17
CA ALA A 102 -1.39 2.45 10.91
C ALA A 102 -1.99 1.07 11.12
N VAL A 103 -3.06 0.78 10.40
CA VAL A 103 -3.78 -0.49 10.47
C VAL A 103 -3.83 -1.09 9.08
N LEU A 104 -3.51 -2.38 8.96
CA LEU A 104 -3.63 -3.14 7.72
C LEU A 104 -4.90 -3.98 7.76
N GLU A 105 -5.79 -3.71 6.82
CA GLU A 105 -6.98 -4.51 6.53
C GLU A 105 -6.78 -5.24 5.21
N ILE A 106 -7.16 -6.51 5.17
CA ILE A 106 -7.04 -7.35 3.97
C ILE A 106 -8.46 -7.69 3.55
N VAL A 107 -8.82 -7.33 2.32
CA VAL A 107 -10.16 -7.48 1.75
C VAL A 107 -10.12 -8.29 0.43
N GLU A 108 -11.23 -8.91 0.06
CA GLU A 108 -11.43 -9.65 -1.21
C GLU A 108 -12.09 -8.77 -2.30
#